data_AF-A0A452HS21-F1
#
_entry.id   AF-A0A452HS21-F1
#
_cell.length_a   1.000
_cell.length_b   1.000
_cell.length_c   1.000
_cell.angle_alpha   90.00
_cell.angle_beta   90.00
_cell.angle_gamma   90.00
#
_symmetry.space_group_name_H-M   'P 1'
#
loop_
_entity.id
_entity.type
_entity.pdbx_description
1 polymer ?
#
loop_
_entity_poly.entity_id
_entity_poly.type
_entity_poly.pdbx_seq_one_letter_code
_entity_poly.pdbx_strand_id
1 'polypeptide(L)'
;LIQDISYRNERLLRCSQCKIARYCDTRCQKEAWQEHKRECKCLKSIEPNFPPDSVRLVGRIVFKLLGQSAACPSEKLYSFSDLQSNIEELSEEMKEGLKHLAQTLQLYLRVEIQDAFQLLPAIDIFQIFAKVSVKTDS
;
A
#
# COMPACT_ATOMS: atom_id res chain seq x y z
N LEU A 1 -28.88 -13.76 -22.45
CA LEU A 1 -28.91 -12.39 -21.87
C LEU A 1 -27.92 -12.34 -20.70
N ILE A 2 -26.62 -12.28 -20.99
CA ILE A 2 -25.61 -11.83 -20.03
C ILE A 2 -24.65 -10.96 -20.85
N GLN A 3 -24.83 -9.65 -20.73
CA GLN A 3 -23.97 -8.64 -21.34
C GLN A 3 -22.76 -8.44 -20.42
N ASP A 4 -21.72 -9.25 -20.57
CA ASP A 4 -20.38 -8.94 -20.06
C ASP A 4 -19.60 -8.08 -21.08
N ILE A 5 -20.24 -7.00 -21.53
CA ILE A 5 -19.53 -5.96 -22.27
C ILE A 5 -19.00 -4.99 -21.22
N SER A 6 -17.77 -5.27 -20.79
CA SER A 6 -16.85 -4.31 -20.19
C SER A 6 -16.84 -3.03 -21.05
N TYR A 7 -17.67 -2.06 -20.67
CA TYR A 7 -17.60 -0.72 -21.20
C TYR A 7 -16.27 -0.13 -20.74
N ARG A 8 -15.26 -0.22 -21.61
CA ARG A 8 -14.07 0.64 -21.58
C ARG A 8 -14.55 2.08 -21.64
N ASN A 9 -14.69 2.70 -20.48
CA ASN A 9 -14.92 4.13 -20.38
C ASN A 9 -13.65 4.84 -20.85
N GLU A 10 -13.71 5.53 -21.99
CA GLU A 10 -12.54 6.17 -22.63
C GLU A 10 -11.88 7.26 -21.75
N ARG A 11 -12.52 7.66 -20.64
CA ARG A 11 -11.93 8.55 -19.63
C ARG A 11 -12.30 8.13 -18.21
N LEU A 12 -11.33 7.56 -17.50
CA LEU A 12 -11.46 7.27 -16.07
C LEU A 12 -11.59 8.57 -15.25
N LEU A 13 -12.45 8.56 -14.24
CA LEU A 13 -12.59 9.65 -13.29
C LEU A 13 -11.35 9.72 -12.40
N ARG A 14 -10.78 10.90 -12.20
CA ARG A 14 -9.65 11.11 -11.27
C ARG A 14 -10.17 11.55 -9.92
N CYS A 15 -9.51 11.09 -8.86
CA CYS A 15 -9.66 11.70 -7.54
C CYS A 15 -9.31 13.19 -7.63
N SER A 16 -10.22 14.07 -7.24
CA SER A 16 -10.02 15.52 -7.33
C SER A 16 -8.94 16.06 -6.38
N GLN A 17 -8.65 15.31 -5.31
CA GLN A 17 -7.68 15.73 -4.29
C GLN A 17 -6.25 15.35 -4.66
N CYS A 18 -5.97 14.06 -4.87
CA CYS A 18 -4.62 13.60 -5.18
C CYS A 18 -4.31 13.55 -6.68
N LYS A 19 -5.34 13.54 -7.55
CA LYS A 19 -5.22 13.41 -9.02
C LYS A 19 -4.58 12.11 -9.53
N ILE A 20 -4.15 11.20 -8.65
CA ILE A 20 -3.49 9.93 -8.97
C ILE A 20 -4.49 8.78 -9.12
N ALA A 21 -5.36 8.57 -8.12
CA ALA A 21 -6.31 7.47 -8.17
C ALA A 21 -7.35 7.69 -9.28
N ARG A 22 -7.67 6.61 -10.00
CA ARG A 22 -8.59 6.61 -11.14
C ARG A 22 -9.69 5.58 -10.93
N TYR A 23 -10.89 5.92 -11.36
CA TYR A 23 -12.09 5.12 -11.12
C TYR A 23 -12.94 5.00 -12.39
N CYS A 24 -13.64 3.87 -12.50
CA CYS A 24 -14.52 3.57 -13.62
C CYS A 24 -15.71 4.56 -13.69
N ASP A 25 -16.24 4.92 -12.53
CA ASP A 25 -17.40 5.78 -12.31
C ASP A 25 -17.39 6.34 -10.86
N THR A 26 -18.42 7.12 -10.51
CA THR A 26 -18.54 7.73 -9.17
C THR A 26 -18.87 6.71 -8.07
N ARG A 27 -19.43 5.54 -8.41
CA ARG A 27 -19.68 4.46 -7.46
C ARG A 27 -18.35 3.80 -7.07
N CYS A 28 -17.54 3.38 -8.04
CA CYS A 28 -16.16 2.90 -7.87
C CYS A 28 -15.36 3.87 -6.97
N GLN A 29 -15.47 5.19 -7.19
CA GLN A 29 -14.78 6.19 -6.38
C GLN A 29 -15.25 6.26 -4.93
N LYS A 30 -16.58 6.19 -4.69
CA LYS A 30 -17.16 6.24 -3.36
C LYS A 30 -16.84 4.98 -2.54
N GLU A 31 -16.95 3.80 -3.16
CA GLU A 31 -16.65 2.51 -2.52
C GLU A 31 -15.18 2.43 -2.09
N ALA A 32 -14.27 2.87 -2.96
CA ALA A 32 -12.84 2.88 -2.66
C ALA A 32 -12.43 3.94 -1.62
N TRP A 33 -13.30 4.90 -1.25
CA TRP A 33 -12.90 6.05 -0.43
C TRP A 33 -12.40 5.65 0.96
N GLN A 34 -12.99 4.65 1.59
CA GLN A 34 -12.57 4.21 2.94
C GLN A 34 -11.11 3.75 2.94
N GLU A 35 -10.70 2.97 1.94
CA GLU A 35 -9.31 2.51 1.80
C GLU A 35 -8.38 3.59 1.24
N HIS A 36 -8.89 4.46 0.35
CA HIS A 36 -8.10 5.50 -0.30
C HIS A 36 -7.85 6.72 0.57
N LYS A 37 -8.73 7.09 1.51
CA LYS A 37 -8.72 8.39 2.20
C LYS A 37 -7.38 8.76 2.84
N ARG A 38 -6.71 7.80 3.50
CA ARG A 38 -5.39 8.00 4.13
C ARG A 38 -4.30 8.15 3.07
N GLU A 39 -4.26 7.21 2.12
CA GLU A 39 -3.36 7.24 0.95
C GLU A 39 -3.48 8.55 0.15
N CYS A 40 -4.70 9.07 0.01
CA CYS A 40 -5.01 10.29 -0.74
C CYS A 40 -4.24 11.50 -0.21
N LYS A 41 -4.19 11.65 1.12
CA LYS A 41 -3.49 12.75 1.77
C LYS A 41 -1.98 12.63 1.58
N CYS A 42 -1.43 11.42 1.71
CA CYS A 42 -0.02 11.14 1.46
C CYS A 42 0.38 11.45 0.01
N LEU A 43 -0.40 10.97 -0.97
CA LEU A 43 -0.15 11.25 -2.39
C LEU A 43 -0.21 12.74 -2.71
N LYS A 44 -1.14 13.47 -2.07
CA LYS A 44 -1.25 14.93 -2.23
C LYS A 44 -0.04 15.67 -1.64
N SER A 45 0.52 15.21 -0.52
CA SER A 45 1.61 15.92 0.17
C SER A 45 2.99 15.77 -0.49
N ILE A 46 3.15 14.77 -1.36
CA ILE A 46 4.44 14.42 -1.97
C ILE A 46 4.50 14.75 -3.47
N GLU A 47 3.47 15.37 -4.04
CA GLU A 47 3.47 15.83 -5.43
C GLU A 47 4.69 16.74 -5.69
N PRO A 48 5.44 16.55 -6.80
CA PRO A 48 5.25 15.56 -7.88
C PRO A 48 6.02 14.23 -7.69
N ASN A 49 6.69 14.02 -6.56
CA ASN A 49 7.65 12.94 -6.31
C ASN A 49 6.95 11.66 -5.79
N PHE A 50 6.16 11.02 -6.66
CA PHE A 50 5.40 9.82 -6.30
C PHE A 50 6.28 8.62 -5.95
N PRO A 51 5.91 7.81 -4.95
CA PRO A 51 6.73 6.68 -4.53
C PRO A 51 6.55 5.50 -5.50
N PRO A 52 7.50 4.56 -5.54
CA PRO A 52 7.35 3.30 -6.29
C PRO A 52 6.08 2.53 -5.89
N ASP A 53 5.55 1.73 -6.81
CA ASP A 53 4.32 0.96 -6.57
C ASP A 53 4.45 -0.01 -5.38
N SER A 54 5.63 -0.59 -5.16
CA SER A 54 5.92 -1.42 -3.98
C SER A 54 5.75 -0.64 -2.68
N VAL A 55 6.25 0.60 -2.61
CA VAL A 55 6.11 1.49 -1.45
C VAL A 55 4.64 1.88 -1.25
N ARG A 56 3.91 2.16 -2.33
CA ARG A 56 2.47 2.46 -2.26
C ARG A 56 1.67 1.28 -1.72
N LEU A 57 1.98 0.06 -2.20
CA LEU A 57 1.36 -1.18 -1.73
C LEU A 57 1.63 -1.39 -0.24
N VAL A 58 2.89 -1.27 0.19
CA VAL A 58 3.26 -1.39 1.60
C VAL A 58 2.56 -0.34 2.45
N GLY A 59 2.43 0.90 1.98
CA GLY A 59 1.66 1.93 2.68
C GLY A 59 0.20 1.55 2.90
N ARG A 60 -0.45 0.92 1.90
CA ARG A 60 -1.82 0.40 2.04
C ARG A 60 -1.91 -0.74 3.05
N ILE A 61 -0.94 -1.65 3.06
CA ILE A 61 -0.83 -2.73 4.06
C ILE A 61 -0.74 -2.12 5.46
N VAL A 62 0.16 -1.15 5.67
CA VAL A 62 0.32 -0.46 6.95
C VAL A 62 -0.99 0.20 7.39
N PHE A 63 -1.68 0.92 6.51
CA PHE A 63 -2.97 1.53 6.86
C PHE A 63 -4.04 0.51 7.23
N LYS A 64 -4.05 -0.64 6.56
CA LYS A 64 -4.98 -1.73 6.83
C LYS A 64 -4.69 -2.38 8.18
N LEU A 65 -3.41 -2.64 8.50
CA LEU A 65 -2.98 -3.17 9.80
C LEU A 65 -3.31 -2.22 10.96
N LEU A 66 -3.06 -0.91 10.79
CA LEU A 66 -3.37 0.10 11.81
C LEU A 66 -4.87 0.34 12.00
N GLY A 67 -5.69 0.02 10.99
CA GLY A 67 -7.14 0.24 10.99
C GLY A 67 -7.97 -0.96 11.45
N GLN A 68 -7.34 -2.07 11.89
CA GLN A 68 -8.07 -3.31 12.21
C GLN A 68 -8.97 -3.15 13.44
N SER A 69 -10.28 -2.98 13.18
CA SER A 69 -11.38 -3.30 14.09
C SER A 69 -12.16 -4.54 13.64
N ALA A 70 -11.88 -5.10 12.45
CA ALA A 70 -12.59 -6.27 11.91
C ALA A 70 -11.64 -7.18 11.11
N ALA A 71 -11.79 -8.49 11.28
CA ALA A 71 -10.98 -9.51 10.63
C ALA A 71 -11.11 -9.46 9.10
N CYS A 72 -9.98 -9.43 8.40
CA CYS A 72 -10.00 -9.45 6.94
C CYS A 72 -10.26 -10.89 6.45
N PRO A 73 -11.24 -11.12 5.55
CA PRO A 73 -11.49 -12.46 5.03
C PRO A 73 -10.26 -13.09 4.35
N SER A 74 -9.38 -12.27 3.78
CA SER A 74 -8.13 -12.73 3.16
C SER A 74 -7.09 -13.24 4.16
N GLU A 75 -7.22 -12.88 5.45
CA GLU A 75 -6.32 -13.33 6.52
C GLU A 75 -6.89 -14.55 7.28
N LYS A 76 -8.00 -15.13 6.81
CA LYS A 76 -8.69 -16.24 7.51
C LYS A 76 -7.85 -17.51 7.60
N LEU A 77 -6.93 -17.73 6.66
CA LEU A 77 -6.06 -18.91 6.64
C LEU A 77 -4.65 -18.61 7.16
N TYR A 78 -4.12 -17.42 6.86
CA TYR A 78 -2.80 -16.95 7.28
C TYR A 78 -2.86 -15.44 7.47
N SER A 79 -2.40 -14.94 8.63
CA SER A 79 -2.30 -13.49 8.84
C SER A 79 -1.10 -12.92 8.10
N PHE A 80 -1.09 -11.60 7.88
CA PHE A 80 0.09 -10.93 7.31
C PHE A 80 1.37 -11.18 8.14
N SER A 81 1.24 -11.31 9.46
CA SER A 81 2.35 -11.62 10.37
C SER A 81 2.94 -13.00 10.13
N ASP A 82 2.14 -13.97 9.71
CA ASP A 82 2.56 -15.36 9.51
C ASP A 82 3.35 -15.56 8.20
N LEU A 83 3.35 -14.59 7.29
CA LEU A 83 4.06 -14.71 6.01
C LEU A 83 5.59 -14.79 6.22
N GLN A 84 6.25 -15.73 5.55
CA GLN A 84 7.71 -15.86 5.58
C GLN A 84 8.39 -14.71 4.83
N SER A 85 9.46 -14.15 5.40
CA SER A 85 10.17 -12.99 4.88
C SER A 85 11.50 -13.32 4.18
N ASN A 86 12.06 -14.51 4.40
CA ASN A 86 13.34 -14.97 3.83
C ASN A 86 14.51 -13.97 3.96
N ILE A 87 14.50 -13.12 4.99
CA ILE A 87 15.50 -12.05 5.14
C ILE A 87 16.93 -12.56 5.24
N GLU A 88 17.12 -13.74 5.83
CA GLU A 88 18.43 -14.38 6.00
C GLU A 88 19.03 -14.84 4.65
N GLU A 89 18.20 -15.03 3.62
CA GLU A 89 18.62 -15.44 2.28
C GLU A 89 18.91 -14.25 1.35
N LEU A 90 18.63 -13.02 1.78
CA LEU A 90 18.84 -11.82 0.98
C LEU A 90 20.32 -11.40 0.95
N SER A 91 20.80 -10.98 -0.22
CA SER A 91 22.13 -10.38 -0.36
C SER A 91 22.20 -9.01 0.32
N GLU A 92 23.41 -8.56 0.71
CA GLU A 92 23.57 -7.23 1.34
C GLU A 92 23.11 -6.08 0.44
N GLU A 93 23.27 -6.21 -0.88
CA GLU A 93 22.75 -5.23 -1.85
C GLU A 93 21.21 -5.17 -1.83
N MET A 94 20.55 -6.32 -1.79
CA MET A 94 19.08 -6.38 -1.69
C MET A 94 18.62 -5.76 -0.37
N LYS A 95 19.32 -6.05 0.75
CA LYS A 95 19.03 -5.44 2.05
C LYS A 95 19.17 -3.92 2.01
N GLU A 96 20.17 -3.38 1.34
CA GLU A 96 20.33 -1.93 1.20
C GLU A 96 19.22 -1.31 0.34
N GLY A 97 18.84 -1.97 -0.76
CA GLY A 97 17.67 -1.57 -1.56
C GLY A 97 16.39 -1.51 -0.73
N LEU A 98 16.16 -2.51 0.13
CA LEU A 98 15.02 -2.53 1.04
C LEU A 98 15.05 -1.39 2.08
N LYS A 99 16.23 -1.00 2.58
CA LYS A 99 16.36 0.16 3.48
C LYS A 99 15.96 1.46 2.79
N HIS A 100 16.36 1.67 1.54
CA HIS A 100 15.95 2.85 0.77
C HIS A 100 14.43 2.88 0.52
N LEU A 101 13.81 1.73 0.24
CA LEU A 101 12.35 1.63 0.13
C LEU A 101 11.65 1.95 1.46
N ALA A 102 12.20 1.49 2.59
CA ALA A 102 11.69 1.80 3.92
C ALA A 102 11.77 3.30 4.25
N GLN A 103 12.87 3.97 3.91
CA GLN A 103 13.01 5.42 4.06
C GLN A 103 12.00 6.18 3.20
N THR A 104 11.82 5.74 1.94
CA THR A 104 10.83 6.31 1.02
C THR A 104 9.42 6.15 1.58
N LEU A 105 9.10 4.99 2.17
CA LEU A 105 7.82 4.74 2.84
C LEU A 105 7.60 5.70 4.01
N GLN A 106 8.61 5.91 4.85
CA GLN A 106 8.50 6.83 6.00
C GLN A 106 8.17 8.26 5.54
N LEU A 107 8.87 8.75 4.52
CA LEU A 107 8.59 10.07 3.93
C LEU A 107 7.18 10.13 3.34
N TYR A 108 6.77 9.09 2.62
CA TYR A 108 5.44 8.99 2.01
C TYR A 108 4.31 9.00 3.05
N LEU A 109 4.46 8.30 4.18
CA LEU A 109 3.40 8.16 5.18
C LEU A 109 3.39 9.25 6.26
N ARG A 110 4.39 10.15 6.27
CA ARG A 110 4.62 11.13 7.35
C ARG A 110 3.41 11.98 7.74
N VAL A 111 2.57 12.35 6.77
CA VAL A 111 1.40 13.20 7.03
C VAL A 111 0.25 12.48 7.76
N GLU A 112 0.23 11.15 7.68
CA GLU A 112 -0.78 10.29 8.32
C GLU A 112 -0.23 9.52 9.53
N ILE A 113 1.09 9.40 9.65
CA ILE A 113 1.78 8.66 10.70
C ILE A 113 2.96 9.52 11.18
N GLN A 114 2.72 10.38 12.18
CA GLN A 114 3.72 11.32 12.71
C GLN A 114 4.73 10.65 13.65
N ASP A 115 4.31 9.60 14.38
CA ASP A 115 5.16 8.80 15.27
C ASP A 115 5.48 7.43 14.66
N ALA A 116 5.97 7.41 13.42
CA ALA A 116 6.48 6.19 12.80
C ALA A 116 7.50 5.50 13.74
N PHE A 117 8.36 6.26 14.42
CA PHE A 117 9.36 5.71 15.34
C PHE A 117 8.80 5.01 16.60
N GLN A 118 7.56 5.28 17.04
CA GLN A 118 6.96 4.62 18.21
C GLN A 118 6.05 3.44 17.87
N LEU A 119 5.50 3.38 16.65
CA LEU A 119 4.66 2.26 16.17
C LEU A 119 5.46 1.12 15.52
N LEU A 120 6.68 1.41 15.04
CA LEU A 120 7.48 0.52 14.22
C LEU A 120 8.42 -0.49 14.93
N PRO A 121 8.55 -0.56 16.27
CA PRO A 121 9.26 -1.69 16.88
C PRO A 121 8.52 -3.03 16.71
N ALA A 122 7.18 -3.01 16.57
CA ALA A 122 6.36 -4.21 16.41
C ALA A 122 6.09 -4.59 14.95
N ILE A 123 6.20 -3.62 14.03
CA ILE A 123 6.02 -3.83 12.59
C ILE A 123 7.38 -3.58 11.93
N ASP A 124 8.13 -4.66 11.76
CA ASP A 124 9.39 -4.60 11.05
C ASP A 124 9.11 -4.34 9.55
N ILE A 125 9.16 -3.06 9.14
CA ILE A 125 8.94 -2.62 7.75
C ILE A 125 9.85 -3.39 6.79
N PHE A 126 11.05 -3.76 7.25
CA PHE A 126 11.98 -4.55 6.48
C PHE A 126 11.39 -5.93 6.18
N GLN A 127 10.77 -6.58 7.17
CA GLN A 127 10.02 -7.82 6.99
C GLN A 127 8.83 -7.64 6.07
N ILE A 128 8.13 -6.49 6.12
CA ILE A 128 7.01 -6.22 5.21
C ILE A 128 7.48 -6.16 3.77
N PHE A 129 8.53 -5.39 3.48
CA PHE A 129 9.04 -5.31 2.12
C PHE A 129 9.59 -6.66 1.66
N ALA A 130 10.32 -7.39 2.50
CA ALA A 130 10.83 -8.71 2.15
C ALA A 130 9.69 -9.71 1.83
N LYS A 131 8.62 -9.73 2.64
CA LYS A 131 7.41 -10.55 2.39
C LYS A 131 6.71 -10.18 1.08
N VAL A 132 6.70 -8.89 0.70
CA VAL A 132 6.10 -8.42 -0.55
C VAL A 132 6.97 -8.79 -1.75
N SER A 133 8.28 -8.56 -1.67
CA SER A 133 9.24 -8.85 -2.75
C SER A 133 9.28 -10.33 -3.13
N VAL A 134 9.26 -11.24 -2.15
CA VAL A 134 9.33 -12.70 -2.43
C VAL A 134 8.07 -13.22 -3.12
N LYS A 135 6.92 -12.54 -3.00
CA LYS A 135 5.62 -13.02 -3.48
C LYS A 135 5.12 -12.36 -4.77
N THR A 136 5.75 -11.29 -5.21
CA THR A 136 5.41 -10.64 -6.49
C THR A 136 6.07 -11.30 -7.70
N ASP A 137 7.05 -12.19 -7.47
CA ASP A 137 7.80 -12.90 -8.53
C ASP A 137 7.29 -14.33 -8.79
N SER A 138 6.12 -14.71 -8.24
CA SER A 138 5.49 -16.05 -8.42
C SER A 138 4.21 -16.01 -9.24
#